data_AF-A0A239SC24-F1
#
_entry.id   AF-A0A239SC24-F1
#
_cell.length_a   1.000
_cell.length_b   1.000
_cell.length_c   1.000
_cell.angle_alpha   90.00
_cell.angle_beta   90.00
_cell.angle_gamma   90.00
#
_symmetry.space_group_name_H-M   'P 1'
#
loop_
_entity.id
_entity.type
_entity.pdbx_description
1 polymer ?
#
loop_
_entity_poly.entity_id
_entity_poly.type
_entity_poly.pdbx_seq_one_letter_code
_entity_poly.pdbx_strand_id
1 'polypeptide(L)'
;MPITLENKLVVAISSRALFDFEEENRVFDAGVASGDDQSYMQYQLDRLDAPAPAGVAFPLVQKLLAFNQGSGTSDTSGTNGASGAADTQDKHRVEVVVLSRNDPVSGMRVFRSARQLDLKIERGVFTRGRDPFGYLNALGAHLFLSANERDVRGALAAGFPAARVYPDSAKKAELHPDEIRIAFDGDAVLFSDEAEQVFQRNGLDAFQQHEIERAATPLPPGPFKPLLLALHRLQALAGHEVPVKIRTALVTARSAPAHERAIRTLMDWKIDIDEAMFLGGLDKGAFLREFEPDFFFDDQTRHCESAARVSPTGHVISGIANHDHA
;
A
#
# COMPACT_ATOMS: atom_id res chain seq x y z
N MET A 1 16.63 25.08 -3.79
CA MET A 1 16.66 24.37 -2.49
C MET A 1 16.70 22.88 -2.77
N PRO A 2 17.36 22.04 -1.96
CA PRO A 2 17.28 20.59 -2.15
C PRO A 2 15.83 20.13 -2.01
N ILE A 3 15.38 19.25 -2.90
CA ILE A 3 14.05 18.65 -2.81
C ILE A 3 14.10 17.63 -1.66
N THR A 4 13.19 17.75 -0.69
CA THR A 4 13.05 16.80 0.42
C THR A 4 11.75 15.98 0.31
N LEU A 5 11.82 14.73 0.76
CA LEU A 5 10.66 13.85 0.94
C LEU A 5 10.15 13.83 2.39
N GLU A 6 10.80 14.58 3.28
CA GLU A 6 10.37 14.73 4.67
C GLU A 6 8.94 15.25 4.73
N ASN A 7 8.17 14.70 5.68
CA ASN A 7 6.78 15.08 5.96
C ASN A 7 5.77 14.76 4.84
N LYS A 8 6.16 13.98 3.83
CA LYS A 8 5.26 13.48 2.77
C LYS A 8 4.87 12.03 3.03
N LEU A 9 3.68 11.65 2.59
CA LEU A 9 3.36 10.23 2.42
C LEU A 9 4.05 9.73 1.15
N VAL A 10 5.02 8.84 1.31
CA VAL A 10 5.78 8.25 0.20
C VAL A 10 5.27 6.84 -0.06
N VAL A 11 4.69 6.60 -1.23
CA VAL A 11 4.24 5.28 -1.68
C VAL A 11 5.16 4.78 -2.78
N ALA A 12 5.92 3.73 -2.48
CA ALA A 12 6.66 2.99 -3.48
C ALA A 12 5.74 1.95 -4.12
N ILE A 13 5.79 1.81 -5.44
CA ILE A 13 4.90 0.90 -6.15
C ILE A 13 5.60 0.26 -7.34
N SER A 14 5.46 -1.05 -7.52
CA SER A 14 6.00 -1.72 -8.70
C SER A 14 5.11 -1.53 -9.93
N SER A 15 5.72 -1.64 -11.11
CA SER A 15 5.05 -1.41 -12.39
C SER A 15 3.77 -2.26 -12.54
N ARG A 16 3.81 -3.53 -12.12
CA ARG A 16 2.68 -4.48 -12.18
C ARG A 16 1.59 -4.24 -11.13
N ALA A 17 1.90 -3.53 -10.04
CA ALA A 17 0.88 -3.11 -9.09
C ALA A 17 0.12 -1.89 -9.61
N LEU A 18 0.84 -0.94 -10.23
CA LEU A 18 0.29 0.30 -10.76
C LEU A 18 -0.45 0.10 -12.08
N PHE A 19 0.09 -0.70 -12.99
CA PHE A 19 -0.46 -0.98 -14.32
C PHE A 19 -0.61 -2.48 -14.54
N ASP A 20 -1.56 -2.83 -15.39
CA ASP A 20 -1.72 -4.20 -15.87
C ASP A 20 -0.64 -4.52 -16.90
N PHE A 21 0.36 -5.28 -16.46
CA PHE A 21 1.47 -5.75 -17.28
C PHE A 21 1.55 -7.29 -17.26
N GLU A 22 0.43 -7.99 -17.08
CA GLU A 22 0.45 -9.45 -16.94
C GLU A 22 0.80 -10.17 -18.25
N GLU A 23 0.51 -9.57 -19.41
CA GLU A 23 0.98 -10.11 -20.70
C GLU A 23 2.50 -9.94 -20.84
N GLU A 24 3.01 -8.74 -20.55
CA GLU A 24 4.43 -8.39 -20.55
C GLU A 24 5.22 -9.27 -19.57
N ASN A 25 4.65 -9.55 -18.40
CA ASN A 25 5.30 -10.39 -17.40
C ASN A 25 5.47 -11.83 -17.88
N ARG A 26 4.51 -12.38 -18.64
CA ARG A 26 4.68 -13.72 -19.24
C ARG A 26 5.84 -13.76 -20.23
N VAL A 27 6.02 -12.68 -21.01
CA VAL A 27 7.17 -12.53 -21.92
C VAL A 27 8.47 -12.41 -21.13
N PHE A 28 8.47 -11.63 -20.04
CA PHE A 28 9.62 -11.50 -19.14
C PHE A 28 10.01 -12.85 -18.53
N ASP A 29 9.08 -13.58 -17.93
CA ASP A 29 9.37 -14.87 -17.29
C ASP A 29 9.85 -15.91 -18.31
N ALA A 30 9.30 -15.90 -19.52
CA ALA A 30 9.76 -16.75 -20.62
C ALA A 30 11.18 -16.37 -21.08
N GLY A 31 11.49 -15.07 -21.18
CA GLY A 31 12.82 -14.55 -21.51
C GLY A 31 13.86 -14.88 -20.45
N VAL A 32 13.53 -14.73 -19.16
CA VAL A 32 14.40 -15.12 -18.04
C VAL A 32 14.70 -16.62 -18.08
N ALA A 33 13.70 -17.45 -18.38
CA ALA A 33 13.88 -18.90 -18.48
C ALA A 33 14.77 -19.31 -19.66
N SER A 34 14.77 -18.54 -20.75
CA SER A 34 15.58 -18.81 -21.96
C SER A 34 16.91 -18.04 -22.01
N GLY A 35 17.13 -17.07 -21.12
CA GLY A 35 18.26 -16.14 -21.14
C GLY A 35 18.16 -15.03 -22.20
N ASP A 36 16.97 -14.76 -22.72
CA ASP A 36 16.71 -13.77 -23.77
C ASP A 36 15.99 -12.51 -23.24
N ASP A 37 16.76 -11.62 -22.61
CA ASP A 37 16.27 -10.33 -22.13
C ASP A 37 15.88 -9.36 -23.27
N GLN A 38 16.39 -9.58 -24.50
CA GLN A 38 16.14 -8.69 -25.63
C GLN A 38 14.70 -8.78 -26.11
N SER A 39 14.11 -9.97 -26.08
CA SER A 39 12.70 -10.20 -26.47
C SER A 39 11.73 -9.33 -25.66
N TYR A 40 11.92 -9.28 -24.34
CA TYR A 40 11.11 -8.46 -23.44
C TYR A 40 11.31 -6.96 -23.70
N MET A 41 12.56 -6.53 -23.87
CA MET A 41 12.86 -5.12 -24.17
C MET A 41 12.22 -4.66 -25.49
N GLN A 42 12.32 -5.48 -26.54
CA GLN A 42 11.70 -5.16 -27.83
C GLN A 42 10.17 -5.11 -27.71
N TYR A 43 9.57 -6.06 -27.02
CA TYR A 43 8.12 -6.10 -26.78
C TYR A 43 7.61 -4.84 -26.07
N GLN A 44 8.38 -4.30 -25.13
CA GLN A 44 8.07 -3.05 -24.43
C GLN A 44 8.27 -1.81 -25.32
N LEU A 45 9.31 -1.79 -26.16
CA LEU A 45 9.56 -0.72 -27.12
C LEU A 45 8.45 -0.61 -28.17
N ASP A 46 7.98 -1.74 -28.70
CA ASP A 46 6.92 -1.77 -29.71
C ASP A 46 5.57 -1.23 -29.18
N ARG A 47 5.38 -1.25 -27.85
CA ARG A 47 4.19 -0.74 -27.15
C ARG A 47 4.45 0.55 -26.37
N LEU A 48 5.58 1.20 -26.59
CA LEU A 48 6.01 2.34 -25.77
C LEU A 48 4.99 3.49 -25.74
N ASP A 49 4.28 3.72 -26.85
CA ASP A 49 3.27 4.77 -26.98
C ASP A 49 1.84 4.32 -26.64
N ALA A 50 1.63 3.01 -26.48
CA ALA A 50 0.36 2.45 -26.06
C ALA A 50 0.28 2.47 -24.52
N PRO A 51 -0.68 3.20 -23.92
CA PRO A 51 -0.80 3.26 -22.48
C PRO A 51 -1.12 1.88 -21.93
N ALA A 52 -0.42 1.48 -20.88
CA ALA A 52 -0.74 0.27 -20.15
C ALA A 52 -2.12 0.41 -19.46
N PRO A 53 -2.96 -0.63 -19.47
CA PRO A 53 -4.22 -0.59 -18.74
C PRO A 53 -4.00 -0.36 -17.24
N ALA A 54 -4.99 0.22 -16.57
CA ALA A 54 -4.94 0.46 -15.13
C ALA A 54 -4.81 -0.85 -14.34
N GLY A 55 -3.82 -0.90 -13.45
CA GLY A 55 -3.61 -1.98 -12.50
C GLY A 55 -4.50 -1.84 -11.27
N VAL A 56 -4.40 -2.81 -10.37
CA VAL A 56 -5.24 -2.88 -9.15
C VAL A 56 -5.04 -1.70 -8.21
N ALA A 57 -3.80 -1.23 -8.06
CA ALA A 57 -3.50 -0.09 -7.18
C ALA A 57 -3.65 1.27 -7.89
N PHE A 58 -3.99 1.31 -9.19
CA PHE A 58 -4.13 2.55 -9.94
C PHE A 58 -5.13 3.53 -9.31
N PRO A 59 -6.37 3.13 -8.95
CA PRO A 59 -7.34 4.07 -8.40
C PRO A 59 -6.90 4.62 -7.04
N LEU A 60 -6.29 3.77 -6.18
CA LEU A 60 -5.70 4.21 -4.92
C LEU A 60 -4.61 5.27 -5.15
N VAL A 61 -3.69 5.04 -6.09
CA VAL A 61 -2.63 6.00 -6.43
C VAL A 61 -3.21 7.31 -6.95
N GLN A 62 -4.24 7.26 -7.80
CA GLN A 62 -4.91 8.44 -8.32
C GLN A 62 -5.52 9.29 -7.19
N LYS A 63 -6.25 8.65 -6.27
CA LYS A 63 -6.85 9.32 -5.12
C LYS A 63 -5.81 9.88 -4.16
N LEU A 64 -4.71 9.15 -3.91
CA LEU A 64 -3.61 9.63 -3.07
C LEU A 64 -2.96 10.87 -3.67
N LEU A 65 -2.70 10.88 -4.99
CA LEU A 65 -2.15 12.06 -5.66
C LEU A 65 -3.10 13.26 -5.66
N ALA A 66 -4.41 13.05 -5.47
CA ALA A 66 -5.37 14.15 -5.31
C ALA A 66 -5.11 15.01 -4.06
N PHE A 67 -4.39 14.49 -3.05
CA PHE A 67 -3.94 15.29 -1.89
C PHE A 67 -2.95 16.40 -2.22
N ASN A 68 -2.37 16.36 -3.42
CA ASN A 68 -1.54 17.43 -3.96
C ASN A 68 -2.38 18.48 -4.70
N GLN A 69 -3.66 18.24 -5.01
CA GLN A 69 -4.50 19.27 -5.65
C GLN A 69 -4.73 20.41 -4.65
N GLY A 70 -4.37 21.64 -5.05
CA GLY A 70 -4.25 22.80 -4.16
C GLY A 70 -2.80 23.22 -3.88
N SER A 71 -1.80 22.42 -4.25
CA SER A 71 -0.43 22.90 -4.45
C SER A 71 -0.42 23.64 -5.79
N GLY A 72 -0.56 24.96 -5.78
CA GLY A 72 -0.39 25.76 -6.99
C GLY A 72 0.96 25.41 -7.62
N THR A 73 0.93 24.81 -8.81
CA THR A 73 2.13 24.59 -9.61
C THR A 73 2.72 25.95 -9.92
N SER A 74 3.88 26.23 -9.35
CA SER A 74 4.82 27.17 -9.95
C SER A 74 5.21 26.57 -11.29
N ASP A 75 4.46 26.94 -12.32
CA ASP A 75 4.87 26.75 -13.70
C ASP A 75 6.27 27.33 -13.85
N THR A 76 7.16 26.50 -14.37
CA THR A 76 8.46 26.91 -14.86
C THR A 76 8.25 27.74 -16.13
N SER A 77 7.72 28.95 -16.00
CA SER A 77 7.73 29.98 -17.03
C SER A 77 7.90 31.33 -16.35
N GLY A 78 9.08 31.92 -16.54
CA GLY A 78 9.50 33.10 -15.80
C GLY A 78 8.63 34.32 -16.09
N THR A 79 8.20 35.01 -15.04
CA THR A 79 8.14 36.47 -14.98
C THR A 79 8.23 36.92 -13.53
N ASN A 80 9.13 37.86 -13.27
CA ASN A 80 9.34 38.46 -11.95
C ASN A 80 8.12 39.27 -11.51
N GLY A 81 7.61 39.00 -10.31
CA GLY A 81 6.62 39.83 -9.63
C GLY A 81 6.85 39.75 -8.12
N ALA A 82 7.49 40.79 -7.57
CA ALA A 82 7.74 40.91 -6.15
C ALA A 82 6.49 41.45 -5.42
N SER A 83 5.93 40.66 -4.50
CA SER A 83 5.12 41.15 -3.37
C SER A 83 5.03 40.04 -2.32
N GLY A 84 5.48 40.34 -1.09
CA GLY A 84 5.73 39.35 -0.05
C GLY A 84 4.50 38.86 0.71
N ALA A 85 4.64 37.66 1.28
CA ALA A 85 4.14 37.21 2.58
C ALA A 85 4.65 35.77 2.76
N ALA A 86 5.01 35.40 3.99
CA ALA A 86 5.46 34.07 4.34
C ALA A 86 4.38 33.00 4.03
N ASP A 87 4.85 31.80 3.68
CA ASP A 87 4.09 30.53 3.67
C ASP A 87 3.05 30.28 2.56
N THR A 88 3.41 30.50 1.29
CA THR A 88 2.89 29.63 0.22
C THR A 88 3.75 28.37 0.16
N GLN A 89 3.58 27.49 1.15
CA GLN A 89 4.27 26.20 1.19
C GLN A 89 3.69 25.32 0.08
N ASP A 90 4.55 24.90 -0.84
CA ASP A 90 4.28 23.91 -1.88
C ASP A 90 3.57 22.69 -1.26
N LYS A 91 2.24 22.58 -1.46
CA LYS A 91 1.38 21.59 -0.77
C LYS A 91 1.50 20.19 -1.38
N HIS A 92 2.71 19.79 -1.75
CA HIS A 92 3.01 18.45 -2.25
C HIS A 92 3.11 17.47 -1.08
N ARG A 93 1.98 16.85 -0.73
CA ARG A 93 1.80 16.00 0.46
C ARG A 93 2.07 14.52 0.20
N VAL A 94 1.90 14.07 -1.04
CA VAL A 94 2.02 12.68 -1.45
C VAL A 94 3.04 12.54 -2.56
N GLU A 95 3.98 11.61 -2.38
CA GLU A 95 4.94 11.20 -3.38
C GLU A 95 4.69 9.75 -3.78
N VAL A 96 4.61 9.48 -5.08
CA VAL A 96 4.50 8.12 -5.61
C VAL A 96 5.74 7.83 -6.42
N VAL A 97 6.45 6.76 -6.06
CA VAL A 97 7.72 6.37 -6.69
C VAL A 97 7.60 4.99 -7.31
N VAL A 98 7.87 4.88 -8.61
CA VAL A 98 7.91 3.58 -9.28
C VAL A 98 9.16 2.83 -8.87
N LEU A 99 9.02 1.63 -8.33
CA LEU A 99 10.13 0.79 -7.90
C LEU A 99 10.05 -0.56 -8.61
N SER A 100 10.93 -0.80 -9.59
CA SER A 100 10.80 -1.94 -10.50
C SER A 100 12.12 -2.65 -10.74
N ARG A 101 12.04 -3.99 -10.84
CA ARG A 101 13.14 -4.83 -11.32
C ARG A 101 13.35 -4.70 -12.83
N ASN A 102 12.41 -4.11 -13.55
CA ASN A 102 12.52 -4.00 -15.00
C ASN A 102 13.69 -3.08 -15.39
N ASP A 103 14.07 -3.15 -16.65
CA ASP A 103 15.08 -2.28 -17.19
C ASP A 103 14.53 -0.84 -17.40
N PRO A 104 15.40 0.17 -17.51
CA PRO A 104 14.98 1.57 -17.69
C PRO A 104 14.12 1.82 -18.94
N VAL A 105 14.27 1.04 -20.01
CA VAL A 105 13.47 1.19 -21.24
C VAL A 105 12.02 0.80 -20.96
N SER A 106 11.80 -0.33 -20.28
CA SER A 106 10.47 -0.70 -19.78
C SER A 106 9.89 0.36 -18.85
N GLY A 107 10.75 1.02 -18.06
CA GLY A 107 10.37 2.16 -17.24
C GLY A 107 9.81 3.36 -18.02
N MET A 108 10.26 3.58 -19.26
CA MET A 108 9.73 4.66 -20.10
C MET A 108 8.24 4.48 -20.38
N ARG A 109 7.79 3.24 -20.64
CA ARG A 109 6.36 2.96 -20.87
C ARG A 109 5.54 3.21 -19.62
N VAL A 110 6.07 2.91 -18.43
CA VAL A 110 5.42 3.23 -17.15
C VAL A 110 5.17 4.73 -17.02
N PHE A 111 6.19 5.55 -17.24
CA PHE A 111 6.04 7.01 -17.17
C PHE A 111 5.15 7.59 -18.27
N ARG A 112 5.23 7.06 -19.51
CA ARG A 112 4.33 7.47 -20.60
C ARG A 112 2.88 7.13 -20.27
N SER A 113 2.62 5.93 -19.76
CA SER A 113 1.28 5.50 -19.32
C SER A 113 0.75 6.37 -18.19
N ALA A 114 1.58 6.64 -17.18
CA ALA A 114 1.24 7.55 -16.08
C ALA A 114 0.87 8.94 -16.59
N ARG A 115 1.66 9.52 -17.50
CA ARG A 115 1.38 10.83 -18.09
C ARG A 115 0.09 10.84 -18.93
N GLN A 116 -0.14 9.84 -19.75
CA GLN A 116 -1.34 9.76 -20.59
C GLN A 116 -2.62 9.55 -19.76
N LEU A 117 -2.50 8.94 -18.57
CA LEU A 117 -3.59 8.71 -17.63
C LEU A 117 -3.61 9.73 -16.47
N ASP A 118 -2.95 10.87 -16.64
CA ASP A 118 -2.91 12.01 -15.70
C ASP A 118 -2.43 11.69 -14.27
N LEU A 119 -1.55 10.69 -14.12
CA LEU A 119 -0.82 10.42 -12.88
C LEU A 119 0.50 11.21 -12.86
N LYS A 120 0.60 12.18 -11.94
CA LYS A 120 1.81 12.99 -11.70
C LYS A 120 2.90 12.20 -10.97
N ILE A 121 3.52 11.26 -11.67
CA ILE A 121 4.61 10.42 -11.17
C ILE A 121 5.92 10.85 -11.85
N GLU A 122 6.86 11.37 -11.06
CA GLU A 122 8.11 11.95 -11.56
C GLU A 122 9.35 11.11 -11.22
N ARG A 123 9.21 10.17 -10.28
CA ARG A 123 10.33 9.40 -9.72
C ARG A 123 10.17 7.92 -10.00
N GLY A 124 11.29 7.28 -10.32
CA GLY A 124 11.33 5.84 -10.40
C GLY A 124 12.74 5.29 -10.35
N VAL A 125 12.84 4.03 -9.92
CA VAL A 125 14.07 3.28 -9.79
C VAL A 125 13.90 1.95 -10.52
N PHE A 126 14.80 1.70 -11.47
CA PHE A 126 14.77 0.55 -12.38
C PHE A 126 16.09 -0.18 -12.30
N THR A 127 16.07 -1.43 -11.81
CA THR A 127 17.28 -2.10 -11.32
C THR A 127 17.81 -3.22 -12.20
N ARG A 128 17.17 -3.51 -13.35
CA ARG A 128 17.58 -4.57 -14.30
C ARG A 128 17.78 -5.93 -13.60
N GLY A 129 16.74 -6.44 -12.97
CA GLY A 129 16.67 -7.74 -12.31
C GLY A 129 17.14 -7.74 -10.86
N ARG A 130 17.94 -6.75 -10.43
CA ARG A 130 18.40 -6.66 -9.03
C ARG A 130 17.27 -6.27 -8.08
N ASP A 131 17.39 -6.68 -6.83
CA ASP A 131 16.43 -6.34 -5.80
C ASP A 131 16.31 -4.81 -5.59
N PRO A 132 15.10 -4.23 -5.70
CA PRO A 132 14.92 -2.79 -5.67
C PRO A 132 14.56 -2.27 -4.28
N PHE A 133 14.19 -3.14 -3.32
CA PHE A 133 13.70 -2.73 -2.00
C PHE A 133 14.75 -2.01 -1.14
N GLY A 134 16.03 -2.14 -1.43
CA GLY A 134 17.09 -1.37 -0.75
C GLY A 134 16.94 0.15 -0.89
N TYR A 135 16.25 0.62 -1.94
CA TYR A 135 15.99 2.06 -2.15
C TYR A 135 14.85 2.61 -1.27
N LEU A 136 14.04 1.75 -0.63
CA LEU A 136 12.92 2.20 0.23
C LEU A 136 13.42 3.07 1.40
N ASN A 137 14.61 2.80 1.93
CA ASN A 137 15.21 3.60 2.98
C ASN A 137 15.60 5.01 2.50
N ALA A 138 16.21 5.11 1.32
CA ALA A 138 16.57 6.40 0.74
C ALA A 138 15.32 7.24 0.39
N LEU A 139 14.21 6.57 0.08
CA LEU A 139 12.92 7.20 -0.22
C LEU A 139 12.12 7.57 1.04
N GLY A 140 12.42 6.98 2.20
CA GLY A 140 11.55 7.09 3.38
C GLY A 140 10.14 6.55 3.09
N ALA A 141 10.05 5.42 2.39
CA ALA A 141 8.77 4.86 1.95
C ALA A 141 7.89 4.45 3.15
N HIS A 142 6.60 4.77 3.06
CA HIS A 142 5.59 4.42 4.05
C HIS A 142 4.75 3.21 3.64
N LEU A 143 4.78 2.86 2.35
CA LEU A 143 4.15 1.68 1.79
C LEU A 143 4.91 1.24 0.54
N PHE A 144 5.12 -0.06 0.39
CA PHE A 144 5.55 -0.67 -0.85
C PHE A 144 4.53 -1.70 -1.36
N LEU A 145 3.96 -1.45 -2.53
CA LEU A 145 3.06 -2.37 -3.21
C LEU A 145 3.78 -3.05 -4.37
N SER A 146 3.80 -4.38 -4.39
CA SER A 146 4.36 -5.12 -5.52
C SER A 146 3.57 -6.39 -5.83
N ALA A 147 3.49 -6.78 -7.10
CA ALA A 147 3.00 -8.10 -7.49
C ALA A 147 4.02 -9.23 -7.21
N ASN A 148 5.28 -8.88 -6.93
CA ASN A 148 6.37 -9.84 -6.72
C ASN A 148 6.52 -10.18 -5.23
N GLU A 149 6.41 -11.47 -4.88
CA GLU A 149 6.49 -11.94 -3.51
C GLU A 149 7.86 -11.68 -2.85
N ARG A 150 8.96 -11.92 -3.59
CA ARG A 150 10.32 -11.77 -3.07
C ARG A 150 10.63 -10.32 -2.70
N ASP A 151 10.15 -9.39 -3.52
CA ASP A 151 10.22 -7.95 -3.24
C ASP A 151 9.54 -7.58 -1.93
N VAL A 152 8.34 -8.13 -1.69
CA VAL A 152 7.55 -7.86 -0.49
C VAL A 152 8.21 -8.45 0.74
N ARG A 153 8.66 -9.70 0.70
CA ARG A 153 9.41 -10.33 1.80
C ARG A 153 10.68 -9.54 2.14
N GLY A 154 11.44 -9.13 1.12
CA GLY A 154 12.65 -8.31 1.30
C GLY A 154 12.35 -6.96 1.95
N ALA A 155 11.29 -6.28 1.54
CA ALA A 155 10.88 -5.00 2.12
C ALA A 155 10.40 -5.15 3.57
N LEU A 156 9.58 -6.16 3.88
CA LEU A 156 9.13 -6.44 5.24
C LEU A 156 10.31 -6.79 6.16
N ALA A 157 11.25 -7.62 5.71
CA ALA A 157 12.46 -7.95 6.45
C ALA A 157 13.36 -6.71 6.69
N ALA A 158 13.32 -5.74 5.80
CA ALA A 158 14.00 -4.44 5.95
C ALA A 158 13.20 -3.44 6.81
N GLY A 159 12.04 -3.81 7.36
CA GLY A 159 11.23 -2.98 8.25
C GLY A 159 10.29 -2.00 7.54
N PHE A 160 10.06 -2.17 6.24
CA PHE A 160 9.13 -1.32 5.48
C PHE A 160 7.75 -1.99 5.36
N PRO A 161 6.64 -1.25 5.56
CA PRO A 161 5.30 -1.76 5.28
C PRO A 161 5.21 -2.15 3.81
N ALA A 162 4.97 -3.43 3.52
CA ALA A 162 4.86 -3.92 2.15
C ALA A 162 3.81 -5.02 2.01
N ALA A 163 3.14 -5.06 0.86
CA ALA A 163 2.15 -6.08 0.56
C ALA A 163 2.25 -6.58 -0.88
N ARG A 164 2.00 -7.88 -1.05
CA ARG A 164 1.87 -8.53 -2.35
C ARG A 164 0.49 -8.25 -2.92
N VAL A 165 0.45 -7.47 -3.99
CA VAL A 165 -0.79 -7.13 -4.70
C VAL A 165 -1.28 -8.33 -5.49
N TYR A 166 -2.58 -8.59 -5.44
CA TYR A 166 -3.26 -9.60 -6.26
C TYR A 166 -3.76 -8.93 -7.55
N PRO A 167 -3.09 -9.11 -8.71
CA PRO A 167 -3.40 -8.36 -9.94
C PRO A 167 -4.80 -8.63 -10.49
N ASP A 168 -5.36 -9.82 -10.21
CA ASP A 168 -6.69 -10.24 -10.65
C ASP A 168 -7.81 -9.88 -9.66
N SER A 169 -7.51 -9.07 -8.63
CA SER A 169 -8.52 -8.66 -7.66
C SER A 169 -9.56 -7.73 -8.28
N ALA A 170 -10.77 -7.73 -7.70
CA ALA A 170 -11.88 -6.93 -8.18
C ALA A 170 -11.53 -5.43 -8.18
N LYS A 171 -11.54 -4.80 -9.36
CA LYS A 171 -11.23 -3.37 -9.55
C LYS A 171 -12.44 -2.48 -9.22
N LYS A 172 -12.96 -2.56 -7.98
CA LYS A 172 -14.12 -1.78 -7.52
C LYS A 172 -13.80 -0.44 -6.83
N ALA A 173 -12.53 -0.07 -6.77
CA ALA A 173 -12.04 1.14 -6.08
C ALA A 173 -12.60 2.47 -6.64
N GLU A 174 -13.24 2.47 -7.80
CA GLU A 174 -13.78 3.68 -8.46
C GLU A 174 -15.13 4.17 -7.90
N LEU A 175 -15.77 3.44 -6.98
CA LEU A 175 -17.12 3.76 -6.49
C LEU A 175 -17.20 5.04 -5.65
N HIS A 176 -16.13 5.40 -4.93
CA HIS A 176 -16.08 6.54 -4.00
C HIS A 176 -14.95 7.50 -4.37
N PRO A 177 -15.12 8.40 -5.36
CA PRO A 177 -14.04 9.25 -5.86
C PRO A 177 -13.51 10.27 -4.83
N ASP A 178 -14.31 10.59 -3.82
CA ASP A 178 -14.03 11.53 -2.73
C ASP A 178 -13.55 10.85 -1.43
N GLU A 179 -13.42 9.53 -1.41
CA GLU A 179 -12.90 8.79 -0.26
C GLU A 179 -11.80 7.81 -0.68
N ILE A 180 -10.72 7.77 0.11
CA ILE A 180 -9.75 6.68 0.14
C ILE A 180 -10.15 5.76 1.29
N ARG A 181 -10.59 4.55 0.97
CA ARG A 181 -11.00 3.55 1.96
C ARG A 181 -9.95 2.47 2.12
N ILE A 182 -9.31 2.39 3.28
CA ILE A 182 -8.28 1.37 3.55
C ILE A 182 -8.72 0.50 4.71
N ALA A 183 -8.83 -0.80 4.45
CA ALA A 183 -9.12 -1.79 5.46
C ALA A 183 -7.84 -2.56 5.83
N PHE A 184 -7.63 -2.80 7.12
CA PHE A 184 -6.50 -3.54 7.64
C PHE A 184 -6.97 -4.71 8.49
N ASP A 185 -6.32 -5.86 8.36
CA ASP A 185 -6.36 -6.85 9.44
C ASP A 185 -5.65 -6.33 10.70
N GLY A 186 -6.01 -6.93 11.83
CA GLY A 186 -5.39 -6.67 13.12
C GLY A 186 -4.03 -7.34 13.26
N ASP A 187 -4.05 -8.61 13.68
CA ASP A 187 -2.84 -9.36 14.02
C ASP A 187 -1.95 -9.58 12.78
N ALA A 188 -0.63 -9.60 13.00
CA ALA A 188 0.41 -9.62 11.96
C ALA A 188 0.38 -8.48 10.91
N VAL A 189 -0.62 -7.60 10.90
CA VAL A 189 -0.71 -6.42 10.02
C VAL A 189 -0.57 -5.11 10.82
N LEU A 190 -1.59 -4.67 11.55
CA LEU A 190 -1.50 -3.50 12.43
C LEU A 190 -0.79 -3.81 13.73
N PHE A 191 -1.06 -4.98 14.30
CA PHE A 191 -0.46 -5.50 15.53
C PHE A 191 0.55 -6.61 15.19
N SER A 192 1.42 -6.94 16.14
CA SER A 192 2.30 -8.09 15.99
C SER A 192 1.51 -9.40 15.93
N ASP A 193 2.19 -10.48 15.58
CA ASP A 193 1.65 -11.84 15.57
C ASP A 193 1.69 -12.52 16.96
N GLU A 194 1.90 -11.76 18.05
CA GLU A 194 1.96 -12.28 19.43
C GLU A 194 0.73 -13.15 19.74
N ALA A 195 -0.45 -12.66 19.38
CA ALA A 195 -1.70 -13.31 19.73
C ALA A 195 -1.92 -14.59 18.92
N GLU A 196 -1.52 -14.57 17.63
CA GLU A 196 -1.55 -15.75 16.76
C GLU A 196 -0.58 -16.83 17.27
N GLN A 197 0.60 -16.45 17.76
CA GLN A 197 1.53 -17.40 18.39
C GLN A 197 0.94 -18.08 19.64
N VAL A 198 0.19 -17.34 20.47
CA VAL A 198 -0.50 -17.93 21.63
C VAL A 198 -1.58 -18.89 21.18
N PHE A 199 -2.38 -18.49 20.18
CA PHE A 199 -3.46 -19.31 19.64
C PHE A 199 -2.93 -20.62 19.03
N GLN A 200 -1.91 -20.58 18.18
CA GLN A 200 -1.36 -21.79 17.55
C GLN A 200 -0.69 -22.73 18.55
N ARG A 201 -0.07 -22.20 19.60
CA ARG A 201 0.61 -23.02 20.63
C ARG A 201 -0.35 -23.64 21.63
N ASN A 202 -1.35 -22.87 22.09
CA ASN A 202 -2.13 -23.20 23.29
C ASN A 202 -3.66 -23.23 23.06
N GLY A 203 -4.12 -22.95 21.85
CA GLY A 203 -5.53 -22.97 21.48
C GLY A 203 -6.31 -21.71 21.90
N LEU A 204 -7.62 -21.74 21.62
CA LEU A 204 -8.51 -20.60 21.75
C LEU A 204 -8.68 -20.11 23.19
N ASP A 205 -8.83 -21.02 24.15
CA ASP A 205 -9.06 -20.66 25.56
C ASP A 205 -7.86 -19.91 26.14
N ALA A 206 -6.64 -20.38 25.84
CA ALA A 206 -5.41 -19.72 26.25
C ALA A 206 -5.24 -18.35 25.60
N PHE A 207 -5.61 -18.22 24.32
CA PHE A 207 -5.66 -16.93 23.63
C PHE A 207 -6.63 -15.97 24.33
N GLN A 208 -7.87 -16.40 24.62
CA GLN A 208 -8.85 -15.53 25.28
C GLN A 208 -8.38 -15.09 26.66
N GLN A 209 -7.84 -16.02 27.47
CA GLN A 209 -7.33 -15.69 28.79
C GLN A 209 -6.16 -14.70 28.71
N HIS A 210 -5.22 -14.92 27.80
CA HIS A 210 -4.08 -14.02 27.55
C HIS A 210 -4.55 -12.61 27.18
N GLU A 211 -5.58 -12.51 26.33
CA GLU A 211 -6.12 -11.22 25.89
C GLU A 211 -6.89 -10.50 27.01
N ILE A 212 -7.59 -11.22 27.89
CA ILE A 212 -8.24 -10.64 29.08
C ILE A 212 -7.19 -10.12 30.07
N GLU A 213 -6.20 -10.95 30.41
CA GLU A 213 -5.14 -10.59 31.37
C GLU A 213 -4.31 -9.41 30.89
N ARG A 214 -4.12 -9.28 29.58
CA ARG A 214 -3.34 -8.22 28.95
C ARG A 214 -4.18 -7.10 28.35
N ALA A 215 -5.48 -7.01 28.66
CA ALA A 215 -6.36 -6.00 28.07
C ALA A 215 -5.81 -4.56 28.21
N ALA A 216 -5.19 -4.24 29.35
CA ALA A 216 -4.59 -2.92 29.61
C ALA A 216 -3.17 -2.72 29.03
N THR A 217 -2.55 -3.77 28.48
CA THR A 217 -1.22 -3.72 27.89
C THR A 217 -1.34 -3.66 26.37
N PRO A 218 -0.92 -2.56 25.71
CA PRO A 218 -1.01 -2.44 24.26
C PRO A 218 -0.37 -3.63 23.54
N LEU A 219 -0.96 -4.01 22.40
CA LEU A 219 -0.36 -4.98 21.51
C LEU A 219 0.93 -4.39 20.92
N PRO A 220 2.00 -5.20 20.78
CA PRO A 220 3.18 -4.75 20.05
C PRO A 220 2.79 -4.37 18.61
N PRO A 221 3.50 -3.42 17.99
CA PRO A 221 3.15 -2.94 16.66
C PRO A 221 3.45 -3.98 15.58
N GLY A 222 2.56 -4.08 14.62
CA GLY A 222 2.74 -4.83 13.38
C GLY A 222 3.40 -4.00 12.28
N PRO A 223 3.71 -4.63 11.12
CA PRO A 223 4.42 -3.98 10.02
C PRO A 223 3.67 -2.79 9.42
N PHE A 224 2.35 -2.68 9.55
CA PHE A 224 1.54 -1.63 8.91
C PHE A 224 1.18 -0.46 9.85
N LYS A 225 1.58 -0.49 11.13
CA LYS A 225 1.44 0.69 12.02
C LYS A 225 2.05 1.96 11.42
N PRO A 226 3.25 1.95 10.80
CA PRO A 226 3.83 3.16 10.21
C PRO A 226 2.97 3.76 9.10
N LEU A 227 2.33 2.93 8.26
CA LEU A 227 1.41 3.40 7.22
C LEU A 227 0.16 4.04 7.83
N LEU A 228 -0.46 3.39 8.82
CA LEU A 228 -1.65 3.93 9.48
C LEU A 228 -1.38 5.32 10.10
N LEU A 229 -0.24 5.48 10.77
CA LEU A 229 0.21 6.78 11.29
C LEU A 229 0.42 7.81 10.18
N ALA A 230 1.02 7.42 9.05
CA ALA A 230 1.27 8.31 7.93
C ALA A 230 -0.03 8.78 7.25
N LEU A 231 -1.02 7.90 7.13
CA LEU A 231 -2.36 8.23 6.62
C LEU A 231 -3.09 9.20 7.56
N HIS A 232 -3.06 8.95 8.86
CA HIS A 232 -3.66 9.86 9.84
C HIS A 232 -3.01 11.25 9.80
N ARG A 233 -1.68 11.29 9.69
CA ARG A 233 -0.92 12.53 9.51
C ARG A 233 -1.31 13.25 8.21
N LEU A 234 -1.42 12.52 7.09
CA LEU A 234 -1.83 13.08 5.80
C LEU A 234 -3.21 13.73 5.91
N GLN A 235 -4.19 13.03 6.50
CA GLN A 235 -5.54 13.56 6.72
C GLN A 235 -5.52 14.82 7.59
N ALA A 236 -4.76 14.81 8.69
CA ALA A 236 -4.63 15.96 9.59
C ALA A 236 -4.01 17.19 8.91
N LEU A 237 -3.00 16.99 8.05
CA LEU A 237 -2.35 18.06 7.29
C LEU A 237 -3.18 18.55 6.09
N ALA A 238 -4.04 17.70 5.54
CA ALA A 238 -4.96 18.07 4.47
C ALA A 238 -6.15 18.88 5.00
N GLY A 239 -6.65 18.54 6.19
CA GLY A 239 -7.81 19.20 6.79
C GLY A 239 -9.02 19.15 5.86
N HIS A 240 -9.68 20.29 5.68
CA HIS A 240 -10.81 20.46 4.75
C HIS A 240 -10.38 21.04 3.39
N GLU A 241 -9.07 21.18 3.13
CA GLU A 241 -8.56 21.82 1.91
C GLU A 241 -8.55 20.89 0.69
N VAL A 242 -8.56 19.58 0.93
CA VAL A 242 -8.53 18.54 -0.11
C VAL A 242 -9.93 17.91 -0.19
N PRO A 243 -10.48 17.68 -1.40
CA PRO A 243 -11.81 17.08 -1.55
C PRO A 243 -11.89 15.61 -1.13
N VAL A 244 -10.73 14.93 -1.03
CA VAL A 244 -10.63 13.51 -0.71
C VAL A 244 -10.41 13.30 0.79
N LYS A 245 -11.18 12.40 1.41
CA LYS A 245 -11.02 11.97 2.81
C LYS A 245 -10.45 10.56 2.91
N ILE A 246 -9.66 10.29 3.94
CA ILE A 246 -9.19 8.94 4.26
C ILE A 246 -10.14 8.34 5.30
N ARG A 247 -10.67 7.16 4.99
CA ARG A 247 -11.49 6.34 5.87
C ARG A 247 -10.77 5.02 6.11
N THR A 248 -10.59 4.66 7.37
CA THR A 248 -9.84 3.46 7.78
C THR A 248 -10.72 2.48 8.54
N ALA A 249 -10.55 1.18 8.27
CA ALA A 249 -11.26 0.12 8.97
C ALA A 249 -10.30 -0.92 9.54
N LEU A 250 -10.56 -1.37 10.77
CA LEU A 250 -9.98 -2.59 11.34
C LEU A 250 -10.93 -3.76 11.05
N VAL A 251 -10.47 -4.77 10.33
CA VAL A 251 -11.24 -5.97 9.96
C VAL A 251 -10.53 -7.22 10.46
N THR A 252 -10.89 -7.68 11.66
CA THR A 252 -10.12 -8.69 12.41
C THR A 252 -10.94 -9.92 12.78
N ALA A 253 -10.24 -11.06 12.89
CA ALA A 253 -10.82 -12.29 13.44
C ALA A 253 -11.05 -12.22 14.95
N ARG A 254 -10.48 -11.23 15.66
CA ARG A 254 -10.76 -11.00 17.09
C ARG A 254 -12.25 -10.77 17.30
N SER A 255 -12.77 -11.29 18.41
CA SER A 255 -14.14 -11.10 18.88
C SER A 255 -14.16 -10.78 20.37
N ALA A 256 -15.33 -10.55 20.96
CA ALA A 256 -15.43 -10.44 22.40
C ALA A 256 -14.97 -11.74 23.07
N PRO A 257 -14.11 -11.69 24.13
CA PRO A 257 -13.64 -10.49 24.83
C PRO A 257 -12.37 -9.84 24.25
N ALA A 258 -11.62 -10.53 23.39
CA ALA A 258 -10.32 -10.09 22.84
C ALA A 258 -10.33 -8.75 22.06
N HIS A 259 -11.49 -8.25 21.63
CA HIS A 259 -11.63 -6.93 21.00
C HIS A 259 -11.12 -5.76 21.86
N GLU A 260 -11.22 -5.85 23.19
CA GLU A 260 -10.92 -4.74 24.09
C GLU A 260 -9.45 -4.31 23.99
N ARG A 261 -8.52 -5.27 23.96
CA ARG A 261 -7.08 -4.98 23.87
C ARG A 261 -6.73 -4.30 22.54
N ALA A 262 -7.38 -4.70 21.45
CA ALA A 262 -7.17 -4.07 20.13
C ALA A 262 -7.60 -2.60 20.13
N ILE A 263 -8.79 -2.29 20.68
CA ILE A 263 -9.27 -0.91 20.80
C ILE A 263 -8.38 -0.09 21.73
N ARG A 264 -8.02 -0.61 22.91
CA ARG A 264 -7.11 0.08 23.84
C ARG A 264 -5.74 0.36 23.23
N THR A 265 -5.25 -0.54 22.36
CA THR A 265 -4.00 -0.32 21.63
C THR A 265 -4.09 0.86 20.67
N LEU A 266 -5.18 0.98 19.91
CA LEU A 266 -5.41 2.13 19.02
C LEU A 266 -5.56 3.44 19.81
N MET A 267 -6.25 3.40 20.95
CA MET A 267 -6.36 4.54 21.87
C MET A 267 -5.00 4.97 22.42
N ASP A 268 -4.15 4.01 22.84
CA ASP A 268 -2.78 4.27 23.30
C ASP A 268 -1.93 4.93 22.20
N TRP A 269 -2.10 4.48 20.96
CA TRP A 269 -1.44 5.09 19.80
C TRP A 269 -2.05 6.44 19.40
N LYS A 270 -3.17 6.84 20.01
CA LYS A 270 -3.97 8.03 19.67
C LYS A 270 -4.39 8.04 18.20
N ILE A 271 -4.81 6.88 17.72
CA ILE A 271 -5.32 6.70 16.35
C ILE A 271 -6.80 6.34 16.45
N ASP A 272 -7.63 7.15 15.82
CA ASP A 272 -9.02 6.84 15.57
C ASP A 272 -9.14 6.05 14.26
N ILE A 273 -9.98 5.03 14.26
CA ILE A 273 -10.43 4.30 13.06
C ILE A 273 -11.91 4.58 12.87
N ASP A 274 -12.35 4.68 11.62
CA ASP A 274 -13.74 5.00 11.29
C ASP A 274 -14.66 3.81 11.54
N GLU A 275 -14.17 2.59 11.29
CA GLU A 275 -14.91 1.35 11.47
C GLU A 275 -14.05 0.24 12.09
N ALA A 276 -14.65 -0.55 12.99
CA ALA A 276 -14.02 -1.71 13.60
C ALA A 276 -14.95 -2.92 13.49
N MET A 277 -14.49 -3.98 12.83
CA MET A 277 -15.23 -5.20 12.54
C MET A 277 -14.55 -6.36 13.26
N PHE A 278 -15.17 -6.81 14.35
CA PHE A 278 -14.72 -7.92 15.19
C PHE A 278 -15.45 -9.21 14.80
N LEU A 279 -14.90 -9.94 13.84
CA LEU A 279 -15.65 -10.92 13.06
C LEU A 279 -15.69 -12.32 13.67
N GLY A 280 -14.83 -12.65 14.64
CA GLY A 280 -14.87 -13.96 15.31
C GLY A 280 -14.76 -15.16 14.35
N GLY A 281 -14.01 -15.01 13.25
CA GLY A 281 -13.83 -16.05 12.23
C GLY A 281 -14.85 -16.06 11.09
N LEU A 282 -15.78 -15.09 11.02
CA LEU A 282 -16.61 -14.90 9.83
C LEU A 282 -15.79 -14.53 8.59
N ASP A 283 -16.33 -14.82 7.40
CA ASP A 283 -15.68 -14.49 6.13
C ASP A 283 -15.58 -12.97 5.94
N LYS A 284 -14.36 -12.46 5.82
CA LYS A 284 -14.09 -11.02 5.66
C LYS A 284 -14.68 -10.46 4.35
N GLY A 285 -14.73 -11.27 3.29
CA GLY A 285 -15.21 -10.84 1.98
C GLY A 285 -16.66 -10.33 1.98
N ALA A 286 -17.52 -10.85 2.86
CA ALA A 286 -18.88 -10.33 3.05
C ALA A 286 -18.88 -8.88 3.55
N PHE A 287 -18.04 -8.57 4.54
CA PHE A 287 -17.96 -7.25 5.16
C PHE A 287 -17.21 -6.24 4.28
N LEU A 288 -16.15 -6.68 3.60
CA LEU A 288 -15.40 -5.84 2.65
C LEU A 288 -16.27 -5.42 1.45
N ARG A 289 -17.28 -6.22 1.09
CA ARG A 289 -18.25 -5.83 0.06
C ARG A 289 -19.12 -4.63 0.49
N GLU A 290 -19.40 -4.48 1.77
CA GLU A 290 -20.17 -3.35 2.31
C GLU A 290 -19.28 -2.13 2.53
N PHE A 291 -18.04 -2.33 2.99
CA PHE A 291 -17.09 -1.24 3.20
C PHE A 291 -16.52 -0.67 1.88
N GLU A 292 -16.39 -1.52 0.86
CA GLU A 292 -15.87 -1.17 -0.47
C GLU A 292 -14.49 -0.49 -0.44
N PRO A 293 -13.45 -1.16 0.10
CA PRO A 293 -12.14 -0.56 0.24
C PRO A 293 -11.45 -0.36 -1.12
N ASP A 294 -10.70 0.73 -1.22
CA ASP A 294 -9.68 0.93 -2.24
C ASP A 294 -8.53 -0.06 -2.11
N PHE A 295 -8.26 -0.52 -0.89
CA PHE A 295 -7.29 -1.56 -0.61
C PHE A 295 -7.55 -2.25 0.73
N PHE A 296 -7.45 -3.57 0.74
CA PHE A 296 -7.47 -4.38 1.95
C PHE A 296 -6.10 -5.05 2.17
N PHE A 297 -5.60 -5.01 3.41
CA PHE A 297 -4.35 -5.64 3.81
C PHE A 297 -4.58 -6.74 4.84
N ASP A 298 -4.09 -7.95 4.57
CA ASP A 298 -4.25 -9.13 5.42
C ASP A 298 -3.02 -10.02 5.32
N ASP A 299 -2.67 -10.75 6.38
CA ASP A 299 -1.50 -11.62 6.40
C ASP A 299 -1.80 -13.06 5.96
N GLN A 300 -3.07 -13.46 5.90
CA GLN A 300 -3.46 -14.83 5.59
C GLN A 300 -3.90 -14.98 4.14
N THR A 301 -3.25 -15.90 3.42
CA THR A 301 -3.57 -16.20 2.01
C THR A 301 -5.06 -16.48 1.80
N ARG A 302 -5.71 -17.24 2.69
CA ARG A 302 -7.14 -17.58 2.59
C ARG A 302 -8.03 -16.34 2.66
N HIS A 303 -7.73 -15.40 3.56
CA HIS A 303 -8.49 -14.16 3.69
C HIS A 303 -8.24 -13.27 2.48
N CYS A 304 -6.99 -13.20 2.00
CA CYS A 304 -6.65 -12.47 0.79
C CYS A 304 -7.39 -13.01 -0.44
N GLU A 305 -7.46 -14.32 -0.63
CA GLU A 305 -8.18 -14.95 -1.74
C GLU A 305 -9.69 -14.71 -1.70
N SER A 306 -10.29 -14.67 -0.52
CA SER A 306 -11.71 -14.31 -0.36
C SER A 306 -11.94 -12.83 -0.67
N ALA A 307 -11.12 -11.94 -0.11
CA ALA A 307 -11.19 -10.51 -0.30
C ALA A 307 -10.93 -10.07 -1.74
N ALA A 308 -9.98 -10.70 -2.44
CA ALA A 308 -9.63 -10.39 -3.82
C ALA A 308 -10.82 -10.52 -4.78
N ARG A 309 -11.85 -11.32 -4.44
CA ARG A 309 -13.08 -11.46 -5.24
C ARG A 309 -13.97 -10.23 -5.18
N VAL A 310 -13.80 -9.36 -4.18
CA VAL A 310 -14.69 -8.22 -3.91
C VAL A 310 -13.98 -6.88 -3.84
N SER A 311 -12.67 -6.85 -3.55
CA SER A 311 -11.90 -5.62 -3.43
C SER A 311 -10.42 -5.81 -3.80
N PRO A 312 -9.70 -4.73 -4.16
CA PRO A 312 -8.24 -4.72 -4.23
C PRO A 312 -7.62 -5.23 -2.93
N THR A 313 -6.66 -6.15 -3.05
CA THR A 313 -6.13 -6.88 -1.89
C THR A 313 -4.61 -6.99 -1.95
N GLY A 314 -3.98 -6.78 -0.79
CA GLY A 314 -2.55 -6.95 -0.57
C GLY A 314 -2.27 -7.94 0.54
N HIS A 315 -1.50 -8.98 0.24
CA HIS A 315 -1.03 -9.95 1.22
C HIS A 315 0.23 -9.44 1.92
N VAL A 316 0.13 -9.22 3.23
CA VAL A 316 1.24 -8.82 4.09
C VAL A 316 1.92 -10.09 4.57
N ILE A 317 3.09 -10.40 4.02
CA ILE A 317 3.76 -11.69 4.24
C ILE A 317 4.54 -11.67 5.56
N SER A 318 3.82 -11.55 6.67
CA SER A 318 4.33 -11.37 8.03
C SER A 318 3.72 -12.40 8.99
N GLY A 319 4.36 -12.56 10.14
CA GLY A 319 3.88 -13.47 11.18
C GLY A 319 4.10 -14.96 10.87
N ILE A 320 3.80 -15.78 11.87
CA ILE A 320 4.10 -17.21 11.84
C ILE A 320 3.40 -17.99 10.72
N ALA A 321 2.24 -17.54 10.27
CA ALA A 321 1.48 -18.19 9.19
C ALA A 321 2.22 -18.15 7.84
N ASN A 322 3.26 -17.32 7.70
CA ASN A 322 3.98 -17.08 6.46
C ASN A 322 5.43 -17.63 6.43
N HIS A 323 5.85 -18.37 7.47
CA HIS A 323 7.21 -18.92 7.59
C HIS A 323 7.45 -20.22 6.80
N ASP A 324 6.42 -21.01 6.48
CA ASP A 324 6.57 -22.32 5.80
C ASP A 324 6.86 -22.23 4.28
N HIS A 325 7.08 -21.02 3.76
CA HIS A 325 7.37 -20.75 2.35
C HIS A 325 8.70 -20.02 2.13
N ALA A 326 9.57 -19.96 3.15
CA ALA A 326 10.89 -19.32 3.10
C ALA A 326 11.99 -20.26 2.57
#